data_AF-A0AAU2REB3-F1
#
_entry.id   AF-A0AAU2REB3-F1
#
_cell.length_a   1.000
_cell.length_b   1.000
_cell.length_c   1.000
_cell.angle_alpha   90.00
_cell.angle_beta   90.00
_cell.angle_gamma   90.00
#
_symmetry.space_group_name_H-M   'P 1'
#
loop_
_entity.id
_entity.type
_entity.pdbx_description
1 polymer ?
#
loop_
_entity_poly.entity_id
_entity_poly.type
_entity_poly.pdbx_seq_one_letter_code
_entity_poly.pdbx_strand_id
1 'polypeptide(L)'
;MRRDDPRLEIIREAIERLIPRATPAYVTVTVTETLPGTAGHDGEPHQHTWTGRPDDLAEKIFTALFGRPRDRAEASPRTTLSRTEALKAITHVLKQPVEDVPAADLIYGRPLAHIEDPEQAPNPWAMQVDVLALRIAGALPLTDEAGEASPLAQAEAAKRRRDLAGELSVLMSAGQALESAPWYPCRPGDLVHVHYEAVGDVPLVPAFGETYVIGDAGDGLLSMKLLAHSLPDGTEHAEGMVGCFAAEATDCPIYELWFEGGPHRLTIVRDGRVVHNGGAR
;
A
#
# COMPACT_ATOMS: atom_id res chain seq x y z
N MET A 1 -2.79 16.19 31.79
CA MET A 1 -2.61 16.64 30.40
C MET A 1 -1.77 15.60 29.66
N ARG A 2 -2.41 14.69 28.93
CA ARG A 2 -1.73 13.80 27.98
C ARG A 2 -1.15 14.71 26.89
N ARG A 3 0.13 14.53 26.55
CA ARG A 3 0.73 15.25 25.43
C ARG A 3 0.36 14.44 24.21
N ASP A 4 -0.51 14.98 23.36
CA ASP A 4 -0.97 14.26 22.17
C ASP A 4 0.23 13.98 21.25
N ASP A 5 0.36 12.74 20.79
CA ASP A 5 1.43 12.35 19.87
C ASP A 5 1.19 13.08 18.53
N PRO A 6 2.16 13.82 17.98
CA PRO A 6 1.97 14.59 16.76
C PRO A 6 1.52 13.71 15.57
N ARG A 7 1.83 12.40 15.57
CA ARG A 7 1.37 11.48 14.52
C ARG A 7 -0.12 11.16 14.64
N LEU A 8 -0.66 11.06 15.86
CA LEU A 8 -2.10 10.88 16.09
C LEU A 8 -2.87 12.12 15.59
N GLU A 9 -2.36 13.31 15.88
CA GLU A 9 -2.92 14.56 15.37
C GLU A 9 -2.89 14.63 13.84
N ILE A 10 -1.82 14.18 13.19
CA ILE A 10 -1.75 14.12 11.72
C ILE A 10 -2.80 13.17 11.14
N ILE A 11 -3.00 11.99 11.74
CA ILE A 11 -4.02 11.03 11.31
C ILE A 11 -5.42 11.65 11.46
N ARG A 12 -5.69 12.27 12.61
CA ARG A 12 -6.95 12.98 12.86
C ARG A 12 -7.17 14.08 11.82
N GLU A 13 -6.21 14.99 11.65
CA GLU A 13 -6.29 16.07 10.65
C GLU A 13 -6.48 15.54 9.24
N ALA A 14 -5.81 14.43 8.89
CA ALA A 14 -5.98 13.79 7.59
C ALA A 14 -7.43 13.32 7.41
N ILE A 15 -7.99 12.60 8.38
CA ILE A 15 -9.39 12.16 8.34
C ILE A 15 -10.35 13.36 8.25
N GLU A 16 -10.12 14.42 9.03
CA GLU A 16 -10.97 15.61 9.04
C GLU A 16 -10.92 16.39 7.72
N ARG A 17 -9.72 16.59 7.14
CA ARG A 17 -9.55 17.30 5.86
C ARG A 17 -10.18 16.57 4.67
N LEU A 18 -10.47 15.28 4.81
CA LEU A 18 -11.11 14.48 3.77
C LEU A 18 -12.61 14.75 3.67
N ILE A 19 -13.17 15.48 4.64
CA ILE A 19 -14.57 15.86 4.70
C ILE A 19 -14.73 17.27 4.13
N PRO A 20 -15.44 17.44 3.00
CA PRO A 20 -15.65 18.76 2.44
C PRO A 20 -16.41 19.66 3.43
N ARG A 21 -15.79 20.78 3.81
CA ARG A 21 -16.42 21.98 4.43
C ARG A 21 -16.91 21.89 5.89
N ALA A 22 -16.49 20.93 6.71
CA ALA A 22 -16.71 21.00 8.17
C ALA A 22 -15.82 20.03 8.96
N THR A 23 -15.54 20.35 10.23
CA THR A 23 -15.04 19.39 11.23
C THR A 23 -16.19 18.39 11.53
N PRO A 24 -16.07 17.08 11.25
CA PRO A 24 -17.10 16.07 11.56
C PRO A 24 -17.26 15.78 13.07
N ALA A 25 -18.48 15.56 13.57
CA ALA A 25 -18.69 15.02 14.93
C ALA A 25 -18.59 13.50 14.92
N TYR A 26 -18.96 12.90 13.80
CA TYR A 26 -19.08 11.46 13.63
C TYR A 26 -18.72 11.09 12.18
N VAL A 27 -18.09 9.95 12.01
CA VAL A 27 -17.83 9.27 10.74
C VAL A 27 -18.68 8.00 10.75
N THR A 28 -19.39 7.75 9.65
CA THR A 28 -20.21 6.55 9.48
C THR A 28 -19.63 5.71 8.34
N VAL A 29 -18.94 4.64 8.70
CA VAL A 29 -18.44 3.67 7.73
C VAL A 29 -19.57 2.69 7.44
N THR A 30 -20.08 2.72 6.21
CA THR A 30 -21.11 1.78 5.75
C THR A 30 -20.47 0.79 4.78
N VAL A 31 -20.45 -0.48 5.18
CA VAL A 31 -20.06 -1.61 4.36
C VAL A 31 -21.29 -2.10 3.62
N THR A 32 -21.23 -2.15 2.30
CA THR A 32 -22.27 -2.76 1.46
C THR A 32 -21.70 -4.03 0.86
N GLU A 33 -22.17 -5.19 1.32
CA GLU A 33 -21.74 -6.50 0.87
C GLU A 33 -22.48 -6.85 -0.43
N THR A 34 -21.74 -6.89 -1.53
CA THR A 34 -22.30 -7.26 -2.85
C THR A 34 -21.78 -8.62 -3.29
N LEU A 35 -21.90 -9.66 -2.45
CA LEU A 35 -21.53 -11.02 -2.85
C LEU A 35 -22.68 -11.71 -3.60
N PRO A 36 -22.42 -12.38 -4.74
CA PRO A 36 -23.44 -13.12 -5.47
C PRO A 36 -24.13 -14.16 -4.58
N GLY A 37 -25.46 -14.06 -4.43
CA GLY A 37 -26.26 -15.01 -3.66
C GLY A 37 -26.37 -14.73 -2.15
N THR A 38 -25.84 -13.59 -1.68
CA THR A 38 -25.92 -13.16 -0.27
C THR A 38 -26.86 -11.98 -0.06
N ALA A 39 -27.70 -11.64 -1.04
CA ALA A 39 -28.66 -10.56 -0.86
C ALA A 39 -29.62 -10.87 0.32
N GLY A 40 -30.02 -9.82 1.02
CA GLY A 40 -31.03 -9.90 2.07
C GLY A 40 -32.34 -10.48 1.56
N HIS A 41 -33.27 -10.77 2.47
CA HIS A 41 -34.57 -11.36 2.12
C HIS A 41 -35.41 -10.50 1.14
N ASP A 42 -35.04 -9.22 0.98
CA ASP A 42 -35.58 -8.23 0.06
C ASP A 42 -34.84 -8.15 -1.29
N GLY A 43 -33.74 -8.89 -1.47
CA GLY A 43 -32.91 -8.84 -2.67
C GLY A 43 -31.88 -7.71 -2.67
N GLU A 44 -31.78 -6.93 -1.59
CA GLU A 44 -30.80 -5.86 -1.46
C GLU A 44 -29.48 -6.36 -0.84
N PRO A 45 -28.32 -5.80 -1.23
CA PRO A 45 -27.02 -6.08 -0.60
C PRO A 45 -27.07 -5.90 0.93
N HIS A 46 -26.42 -6.80 1.69
CA HIS A 46 -26.33 -6.62 3.14
C HIS A 46 -25.53 -5.36 3.48
N GLN A 47 -26.09 -4.51 4.35
CA GLN A 47 -25.48 -3.25 4.74
C GLN A 47 -25.09 -3.28 6.22
N HIS A 48 -23.80 -3.25 6.52
CA HIS A 48 -23.29 -3.08 7.88
C HIS A 48 -22.86 -1.63 8.08
N THR A 49 -23.29 -1.02 9.18
CA THR A 49 -23.02 0.40 9.46
C THR A 49 -22.28 0.54 10.78
N TRP A 50 -21.05 1.05 10.73
CA TRP A 50 -20.31 1.53 11.89
C TRP A 50 -20.41 3.05 11.98
N THR A 51 -20.59 3.59 13.18
CA THR A 51 -20.55 5.04 13.43
C THR A 51 -19.72 5.33 14.66
N GLY A 52 -18.80 6.28 14.58
CA GLY A 52 -17.96 6.71 15.70
C GLY A 52 -17.33 8.08 15.46
N ARG A 53 -16.52 8.59 16.39
CA ARG A 53 -15.86 9.89 16.21
C ARG A 53 -14.61 9.73 15.31
N PRO A 54 -14.20 10.77 14.57
CA PRO A 54 -12.91 10.79 13.88
C PRO A 54 -11.75 10.44 14.80
N ASP A 55 -11.81 10.88 16.05
CA ASP A 55 -10.82 10.58 17.10
C ASP A 55 -10.69 9.08 17.37
N ASP A 56 -11.82 8.38 17.47
CA ASP A 56 -11.84 6.93 17.74
C ASP A 56 -11.24 6.17 16.55
N LEU A 57 -11.52 6.62 15.32
CA LEU A 57 -10.92 6.04 14.12
C LEU A 57 -9.42 6.35 14.02
N ALA A 58 -9.03 7.57 14.33
CA ALA A 58 -7.62 7.97 14.36
C ALA A 58 -6.83 7.17 15.39
N GLU A 59 -7.40 6.91 16.58
CA GLU A 59 -6.78 6.10 17.62
C GLU A 59 -6.65 4.62 17.21
N LYS A 60 -7.64 4.06 16.50
CA LYS A 60 -7.54 2.71 15.91
C LYS A 60 -6.44 2.62 14.86
N ILE A 61 -6.39 3.57 13.92
CA ILE A 61 -5.36 3.63 12.89
C ILE A 61 -3.98 3.81 13.53
N PHE A 62 -3.85 4.74 14.48
CA PHE A 62 -2.62 4.96 15.23
C PHE A 62 -2.18 3.70 15.97
N THR A 63 -3.11 2.99 16.61
CA THR A 63 -2.82 1.74 17.33
C THR A 63 -2.36 0.64 16.37
N ALA A 64 -2.96 0.54 15.19
CA ALA A 64 -2.53 -0.43 14.18
C ALA A 64 -1.15 -0.11 13.61
N LEU A 65 -0.86 1.18 13.39
CA LEU A 65 0.43 1.63 12.87
C LEU A 65 1.55 1.52 13.90
N PHE A 66 1.32 2.01 15.12
CA PHE A 66 2.37 2.27 16.10
C PHE A 66 2.22 1.47 17.40
N GLY A 67 1.21 0.61 17.50
CA GLY A 67 0.84 -0.10 18.73
C GLY A 67 0.07 0.79 19.72
N ARG A 68 -0.47 0.18 20.78
CA ARG A 68 -1.11 0.94 21.87
C ARG A 68 -0.06 1.81 22.57
N PRO A 69 -0.34 3.09 22.85
CA PRO A 69 0.54 3.92 23.67
C PRO A 69 0.75 3.23 25.04
N ARG A 70 1.95 2.69 25.29
CA ARG A 70 2.32 2.21 26.62
C ARG A 70 2.48 3.40 27.56
N ASP A 71 2.20 3.20 28.84
CA ASP A 71 2.32 4.25 29.86
C ASP A 71 3.75 4.79 29.92
N ARG A 72 3.93 6.00 29.37
CA ARG A 72 4.89 7.11 29.56
C ARG A 72 6.38 6.86 29.90
N ALA A 73 6.82 5.68 30.33
CA ALA A 73 8.20 5.42 30.77
C ALA A 73 9.07 4.77 29.68
N GLU A 74 8.48 4.11 28.71
CA GLU A 74 9.19 3.56 27.55
C GLU A 74 8.87 4.42 26.34
N ALA A 75 9.74 5.38 26.03
CA ALA A 75 9.72 5.99 24.71
C ALA A 75 9.98 4.86 23.70
N SER A 76 8.93 4.39 23.02
CA SER A 76 9.10 3.43 21.94
C SER A 76 10.20 3.98 21.01
N PRO A 77 11.15 3.14 20.58
CA PRO A 77 12.03 3.52 19.48
C PRO A 77 11.16 4.08 18.37
N ARG A 78 11.63 5.13 17.68
CA ARG A 78 10.93 5.71 16.54
C ARG A 78 10.84 4.64 15.45
N THR A 79 9.82 3.79 15.51
CA THR A 79 9.57 2.80 14.48
C THR A 79 9.19 3.57 13.23
N THR A 80 10.12 3.56 12.29
CA THR A 80 9.99 4.15 10.97
C THR A 80 9.14 3.21 10.12
N LEU A 81 7.82 3.42 10.08
CA LEU A 81 6.99 2.68 9.13
C LEU A 81 7.23 3.21 7.72
N SER A 82 7.45 2.30 6.78
CA SER A 82 7.46 2.61 5.36
C SER A 82 6.04 2.94 4.88
N ARG A 83 5.95 3.63 3.74
CA ARG A 83 4.66 4.04 3.17
C ARG A 83 3.73 2.86 2.86
N THR A 84 4.29 1.82 2.27
CA THR A 84 3.53 0.61 1.90
C THR A 84 2.96 -0.06 3.15
N GLU A 85 3.71 -0.08 4.25
CA GLU A 85 3.28 -0.64 5.52
C GLU A 85 2.14 0.15 6.14
N ALA A 86 2.29 1.48 6.15
CA ALA A 86 1.23 2.32 6.65
C ALA A 86 -0.03 2.17 5.80
N LEU A 87 0.10 2.11 4.48
CA LEU A 87 -1.03 1.94 3.58
C LEU A 87 -1.77 0.62 3.88
N LYS A 88 -1.04 -0.50 3.99
CA LYS A 88 -1.62 -1.81 4.33
C LYS A 88 -2.35 -1.78 5.68
N ALA A 89 -1.69 -1.26 6.71
CA ALA A 89 -2.27 -1.16 8.04
C ALA A 89 -3.51 -0.26 8.08
N ILE A 90 -3.47 0.89 7.39
CA ILE A 90 -4.62 1.79 7.29
C ILE A 90 -5.75 1.11 6.53
N THR A 91 -5.50 0.52 5.36
CA THR A 91 -6.51 -0.19 4.58
C THR A 91 -7.15 -1.31 5.41
N HIS A 92 -6.35 -2.09 6.13
CA HIS A 92 -6.88 -3.15 7.00
C HIS A 92 -7.82 -2.61 8.08
N VAL A 93 -7.42 -1.57 8.81
CA VAL A 93 -8.27 -0.93 9.84
C VAL A 93 -9.56 -0.37 9.24
N LEU A 94 -9.47 0.21 8.03
CA LEU A 94 -10.61 0.76 7.34
C LEU A 94 -11.57 -0.31 6.80
N LYS A 95 -11.04 -1.47 6.36
CA LYS A 95 -11.83 -2.59 5.89
C LYS A 95 -12.53 -3.33 7.04
N GLN A 96 -11.94 -3.41 8.23
CA GLN A 96 -12.49 -4.17 9.35
C GLN A 96 -12.55 -3.34 10.64
N PRO A 97 -13.43 -2.31 10.72
CA PRO A 97 -13.52 -1.49 11.92
C PRO A 97 -14.14 -2.23 13.13
N VAL A 98 -14.76 -3.41 12.93
CA VAL A 98 -15.49 -4.22 13.92
C VAL A 98 -15.23 -5.70 13.69
N GLU A 99 -15.07 -6.47 14.77
CA GLU A 99 -14.94 -7.93 14.75
C GLU A 99 -16.22 -8.56 14.15
N ASP A 100 -16.06 -9.60 13.32
CA ASP A 100 -17.16 -10.33 12.66
C ASP A 100 -17.98 -9.55 11.60
N VAL A 101 -17.45 -8.46 11.04
CA VAL A 101 -18.06 -7.71 9.93
C VAL A 101 -17.25 -7.87 8.65
N PRO A 102 -17.88 -8.13 7.48
CA PRO A 102 -17.20 -8.19 6.18
C PRO A 102 -16.42 -6.91 5.84
N ALA A 103 -15.44 -7.04 4.95
CA ALA A 103 -14.57 -5.95 4.54
C ALA A 103 -15.34 -4.79 3.86
N ALA A 104 -15.10 -3.56 4.30
CA ALA A 104 -15.64 -2.35 3.68
C ALA A 104 -14.98 -2.05 2.33
N ASP A 105 -15.77 -1.78 1.28
CA ASP A 105 -15.27 -1.22 0.02
C ASP A 105 -15.47 0.30 -0.07
N LEU A 106 -16.46 0.84 0.65
CA LEU A 106 -16.81 2.26 0.64
C LEU A 106 -16.95 2.82 2.06
N ILE A 107 -16.58 4.09 2.23
CA ILE A 107 -16.73 4.86 3.46
C ILE A 107 -17.57 6.08 3.16
N TYR A 108 -18.54 6.38 4.02
CA TYR A 108 -19.35 7.58 3.93
C TYR A 108 -19.04 8.55 5.08
N GLY A 109 -19.41 9.81 4.91
CA GLY A 109 -19.45 10.73 6.04
C GLY A 109 -20.47 11.82 5.84
N ARG A 110 -20.94 12.39 6.95
CA ARG A 110 -21.85 13.53 6.97
C ARG A 110 -21.20 14.71 7.71
N PRO A 111 -21.23 15.93 7.15
CA PRO A 111 -20.78 17.14 7.84
C PRO A 111 -21.56 17.40 9.14
N LEU A 112 -20.88 17.96 10.14
CA LEU A 112 -21.40 18.33 11.47
C LEU A 112 -22.28 19.60 11.46
N ALA A 113 -22.93 19.94 10.35
CA ALA A 113 -23.81 21.10 10.39
C ALA A 113 -24.90 20.86 11.45
N HIS A 114 -25.20 21.86 12.27
CA HIS A 114 -26.41 21.83 13.09
C HIS A 114 -27.58 21.90 12.12
N ILE A 115 -28.11 20.73 11.76
CA ILE A 115 -29.22 20.62 10.83
C ILE A 115 -30.48 20.91 11.65
N GLU A 116 -30.90 22.17 11.66
CA GLU A 116 -32.22 22.57 12.20
C GLU A 116 -33.36 22.01 11.33
N ASP A 117 -33.08 21.70 10.06
CA ASP A 117 -34.03 21.17 9.09
C ASP A 117 -33.47 19.91 8.36
N PRO A 118 -33.94 18.69 8.70
CA PRO A 118 -33.43 17.44 8.13
C PRO A 118 -33.54 17.35 6.60
N GLU A 119 -34.41 18.14 5.96
CA GLU A 119 -34.53 18.20 4.49
C GLU A 119 -33.37 18.97 3.83
N GLN A 120 -32.61 19.77 4.60
CA GLN A 120 -31.45 20.54 4.13
C GLN A 120 -30.12 19.89 4.50
N ALA A 121 -30.13 18.65 5.00
CA ALA A 121 -28.91 17.95 5.34
C ALA A 121 -27.97 17.86 4.11
N PRO A 122 -26.71 18.29 4.22
CA PRO A 122 -25.77 18.14 3.13
C PRO A 122 -25.64 16.67 2.72
N ASN A 123 -25.57 16.43 1.41
CA ASN A 123 -25.42 15.09 0.87
C ASN A 123 -24.21 14.38 1.53
N PRO A 124 -24.36 13.11 1.92
CA PRO A 124 -23.23 12.34 2.42
C PRO A 124 -22.14 12.29 1.35
N TRP A 125 -20.88 12.43 1.76
CA TRP A 125 -19.76 12.12 0.87
C TRP A 125 -19.47 10.62 0.95
N ALA A 126 -18.90 10.07 -0.11
CA ALA A 126 -18.52 8.67 -0.24
C ALA A 126 -17.10 8.58 -0.81
N MET A 127 -16.32 7.60 -0.34
CA MET A 127 -14.96 7.34 -0.83
C MET A 127 -14.64 5.86 -0.73
N GLN A 128 -13.95 5.31 -1.73
CA GLN A 128 -13.40 3.95 -1.63
C GLN A 128 -12.37 3.86 -0.50
N VAL A 129 -12.34 2.73 0.20
CA VAL A 129 -11.42 2.50 1.33
C VAL A 129 -9.96 2.70 0.91
N ASP A 130 -9.56 2.15 -0.23
CA ASP A 130 -8.17 2.24 -0.70
C ASP A 130 -7.77 3.69 -1.02
N VAL A 131 -8.71 4.49 -1.53
CA VAL A 131 -8.50 5.92 -1.76
C VAL A 131 -8.36 6.67 -0.44
N LEU A 132 -9.15 6.32 0.58
CA LEU A 132 -9.01 6.91 1.91
C LEU A 132 -7.67 6.55 2.55
N ALA A 133 -7.28 5.28 2.46
CA ALA A 133 -6.02 4.78 2.98
C ALA A 133 -4.82 5.48 2.34
N LEU A 134 -4.83 5.65 1.01
CA LEU A 134 -3.80 6.38 0.26
C LEU A 134 -3.65 7.81 0.76
N ARG A 135 -4.76 8.49 1.05
CA ARG A 135 -4.73 9.88 1.52
C ARG A 135 -4.21 10.01 2.94
N ILE A 136 -4.57 9.08 3.82
CA ILE A 136 -4.05 9.04 5.20
C ILE A 136 -2.54 8.72 5.17
N ALA A 137 -2.12 7.71 4.43
CA ALA A 137 -0.70 7.35 4.26
C ALA A 137 0.11 8.50 3.64
N GLY A 138 -0.48 9.24 2.69
CA GLY A 138 0.14 10.40 2.06
C GLY A 138 0.33 11.60 3.01
N ALA A 139 -0.49 11.73 4.06
CA ALA A 139 -0.38 12.80 5.05
C ALA A 139 0.63 12.48 6.16
N LEU A 140 0.92 11.20 6.41
CA LEU A 140 1.84 10.77 7.44
C LEU A 140 3.31 11.05 7.04
N PRO A 141 4.17 11.49 7.98
CA PRO A 141 5.61 11.69 7.76
C PRO A 141 6.34 10.33 7.81
N LEU A 142 5.91 9.42 6.93
CA LEU A 142 6.49 8.09 6.80
C LEU A 142 7.85 8.25 6.16
N THR A 143 8.84 7.62 6.77
CA THR A 143 10.16 7.50 6.19
C THR A 143 10.08 6.44 5.10
N ASP A 144 10.40 6.82 3.88
CA ASP A 144 10.98 5.87 2.95
C ASP A 144 12.31 5.47 3.62
N GLU A 145 12.40 4.28 4.22
CA GLU A 145 13.57 3.88 5.05
C GLU A 145 14.89 4.06 4.30
N ALA A 146 16.00 4.12 5.05
CA ALA A 146 17.38 4.29 4.56
C ALA A 146 17.92 3.13 3.69
N GLY A 147 17.04 2.36 3.05
CA GLY A 147 17.36 1.54 1.89
C GLY A 147 17.41 2.39 0.62
N GLU A 148 18.02 1.85 -0.43
CA GLU A 148 17.96 2.50 -1.75
C GLU A 148 16.49 2.51 -2.21
N ALA A 149 15.82 3.65 -2.25
CA ALA A 149 14.43 3.70 -2.72
C ALA A 149 14.33 3.26 -4.19
N SER A 150 13.22 2.64 -4.60
CA SER A 150 13.00 2.30 -6.02
C SER A 150 12.92 3.56 -6.89
N PRO A 151 13.22 3.47 -8.20
CA PRO A 151 13.09 4.60 -9.10
C PRO A 151 11.72 5.29 -9.04
N LEU A 152 10.63 4.53 -8.95
CA LEU A 152 9.29 5.11 -8.82
C LEU A 152 9.08 5.79 -7.46
N ALA A 153 9.54 5.20 -6.36
CA ALA A 153 9.45 5.83 -5.05
C ALA A 153 10.23 7.15 -4.99
N GLN A 154 11.43 7.20 -5.58
CA GLN A 154 12.24 8.41 -5.71
C GLN A 154 11.53 9.48 -6.57
N ALA A 155 10.95 9.09 -7.70
CA ALA A 155 10.20 9.98 -8.59
C ALA A 155 8.95 10.56 -7.89
N GLU A 156 8.19 9.72 -7.17
CA GLU A 156 7.06 10.19 -6.36
C GLU A 156 7.48 11.15 -5.25
N ALA A 157 8.64 10.91 -4.62
CA ALA A 157 9.18 11.83 -3.63
C ALA A 157 9.50 13.19 -4.24
N ALA A 158 10.07 13.24 -5.45
CA ALA A 158 10.32 14.48 -6.18
C ALA A 158 9.00 15.19 -6.56
N LYS A 159 8.03 14.44 -7.09
CA LYS A 159 6.68 14.94 -7.41
C LYS A 159 6.00 15.59 -6.20
N ARG A 160 6.08 14.96 -5.02
CA ARG A 160 5.54 15.52 -3.75
C ARG A 160 6.16 16.87 -3.40
N ARG A 161 7.45 17.06 -3.68
CA ARG A 161 8.16 18.33 -3.50
C ARG A 161 7.91 19.34 -4.62
N ARG A 162 7.05 19.00 -5.60
CA ARG A 162 6.82 19.75 -6.85
C ARG A 162 8.10 19.97 -7.65
N ASP A 163 9.00 18.99 -7.59
CA ASP A 163 10.28 18.98 -8.29
C ASP A 163 10.15 18.12 -9.57
N LEU A 164 9.59 18.71 -10.61
CA LEU A 164 9.38 18.02 -11.90
C LEU A 164 10.70 17.61 -12.57
N ALA A 165 11.74 18.44 -12.43
CA ALA A 165 13.05 18.13 -12.99
C ALA A 165 13.67 16.92 -12.28
N GLY A 166 13.57 16.85 -10.96
CA GLY A 166 13.99 15.68 -10.17
C GLY A 166 13.20 14.42 -10.53
N GLU A 167 11.88 14.51 -10.66
CA GLU A 167 11.02 13.40 -11.08
C GLU A 167 11.48 12.81 -12.42
N LEU A 168 11.63 13.66 -13.45
CA LEU A 168 12.09 13.23 -14.77
C LEU A 168 13.52 12.69 -14.74
N SER A 169 14.43 13.35 -14.02
CA SER A 169 15.82 12.93 -13.93
C SER A 169 15.96 11.52 -13.34
N VAL A 170 15.19 11.20 -12.29
CA VAL A 170 15.19 9.88 -11.67
C VAL A 170 14.73 8.83 -12.68
N LEU A 171 13.57 9.04 -13.31
CA LEU A 171 13.00 8.07 -14.26
C LEU A 171 13.90 7.84 -15.47
N MET A 172 14.45 8.91 -16.05
CA MET A 172 15.38 8.81 -17.18
C MET A 172 16.68 8.09 -16.80
N SER A 173 17.25 8.41 -15.64
CA SER A 173 18.48 7.75 -15.18
C SER A 173 18.26 6.25 -14.90
N ALA A 174 17.10 5.88 -14.35
CA ALA A 174 16.74 4.49 -14.09
C ALA A 174 16.53 3.69 -15.38
N GLY A 175 15.88 4.29 -16.39
CA GLY A 175 15.74 3.68 -17.71
C GLY A 175 17.09 3.51 -18.40
N GLN A 176 17.94 4.53 -18.38
CA GLN A 176 19.30 4.43 -18.92
C GLN A 176 20.13 3.36 -18.20
N ALA A 177 20.02 3.25 -16.87
CA ALA A 177 20.71 2.23 -16.09
C ALA A 177 20.25 0.81 -16.46
N LEU A 178 18.94 0.62 -16.69
CA LEU A 178 18.38 -0.65 -17.17
C LEU A 178 18.91 -1.00 -18.56
N GLU A 179 18.76 -0.08 -19.53
CA GLU A 179 19.11 -0.32 -20.94
C GLU A 179 20.61 -0.46 -21.18
N SER A 180 21.44 0.16 -20.34
CA SER A 180 22.90 0.04 -20.41
C SER A 180 23.47 -1.17 -19.66
N ALA A 181 22.64 -1.91 -18.92
CA ALA A 181 23.11 -3.07 -18.19
C ALA A 181 23.59 -4.17 -19.15
N PRO A 182 24.72 -4.85 -18.88
CA PRO A 182 25.33 -5.80 -19.81
C PRO A 182 24.48 -7.06 -20.05
N TRP A 183 23.52 -7.32 -19.18
CA TRP A 183 22.57 -8.41 -19.32
C TRP A 183 21.33 -8.00 -20.10
N TYR A 184 21.06 -6.71 -20.31
CA TYR A 184 19.89 -6.22 -21.05
C TYR A 184 20.09 -6.37 -22.59
N PRO A 185 19.05 -6.75 -23.36
CA PRO A 185 17.72 -7.18 -22.91
C PRO A 185 17.73 -8.57 -22.26
N CYS A 186 16.70 -8.84 -21.46
CA CYS A 186 16.43 -10.20 -20.96
C CYS A 186 16.26 -11.19 -22.13
N ARG A 187 16.51 -12.47 -21.85
CA ARG A 187 16.41 -13.56 -22.83
C ARG A 187 15.66 -14.75 -22.21
N PRO A 188 14.98 -15.57 -23.03
CA PRO A 188 14.40 -16.81 -22.55
C PRO A 188 15.44 -17.67 -21.79
N GLY A 189 15.08 -18.15 -20.61
CA GLY A 189 15.94 -18.91 -19.71
C GLY A 189 16.61 -18.08 -18.60
N ASP A 190 16.58 -16.74 -18.68
CA ASP A 190 17.01 -15.91 -17.54
C ASP A 190 16.09 -16.15 -16.33
N LEU A 191 16.68 -16.15 -15.13
CA LEU A 191 15.94 -16.13 -13.87
C LEU A 191 16.06 -14.74 -13.23
N VAL A 192 14.94 -14.22 -12.76
CA VAL A 192 14.86 -12.94 -12.06
C VAL A 192 14.33 -13.19 -10.66
N HIS A 193 15.13 -12.89 -9.65
CA HIS A 193 14.72 -12.97 -8.26
C HIS A 193 14.53 -11.57 -7.70
N VAL A 194 13.41 -11.33 -7.01
CA VAL A 194 13.15 -10.11 -6.24
C VAL A 194 13.05 -10.46 -4.77
N HIS A 195 13.74 -9.70 -3.92
CA HIS A 195 13.65 -9.81 -2.48
C HIS A 195 12.82 -8.67 -1.89
N TYR A 196 11.86 -9.02 -1.04
CA TYR A 196 11.08 -8.11 -0.23
C TYR A 196 11.56 -8.22 1.21
N GLU A 197 12.02 -7.09 1.75
CA GLU A 197 12.41 -7.00 3.14
C GLU A 197 11.21 -7.21 4.06
N ALA A 198 11.47 -7.64 5.30
CA ALA A 198 10.44 -7.78 6.31
C ALA A 198 9.77 -6.44 6.56
N VAL A 199 8.46 -6.49 6.79
CA VAL A 199 7.61 -5.31 6.93
C VAL A 199 7.38 -5.00 8.40
N GLY A 200 7.98 -3.91 8.89
CA GLY A 200 7.88 -3.38 10.25
C GLY A 200 8.53 -4.24 11.36
N ASP A 201 8.49 -3.72 12.59
CA ASP A 201 8.94 -4.44 13.82
C ASP A 201 7.97 -5.55 14.26
N VAL A 202 6.79 -5.61 13.65
CA VAL A 202 5.72 -6.56 13.98
C VAL A 202 5.62 -7.57 12.83
N PRO A 203 5.59 -8.90 13.09
CA PRO A 203 5.73 -9.94 12.06
C PRO A 203 4.43 -10.13 11.26
N LEU A 204 3.93 -9.07 10.62
CA LEU A 204 2.74 -9.11 9.75
C LEU A 204 3.09 -9.72 8.38
N VAL A 205 4.25 -9.37 7.81
CA VAL A 205 4.78 -10.02 6.61
C VAL A 205 6.28 -10.24 6.80
N PRO A 206 6.74 -11.49 6.91
CA PRO A 206 8.17 -11.79 7.00
C PRO A 206 8.87 -11.40 5.69
N ALA A 207 10.19 -11.23 5.74
CA ALA A 207 10.98 -11.10 4.52
C ALA A 207 10.72 -12.32 3.62
N PHE A 208 10.49 -12.08 2.34
CA PHE A 208 10.23 -13.13 1.36
C PHE A 208 10.80 -12.73 0.02
N GLY A 209 10.93 -13.67 -0.89
CA GLY A 209 11.36 -13.40 -2.25
C GLY A 209 10.54 -14.19 -3.25
N GLU A 210 10.61 -13.75 -4.49
CA GLU A 210 9.97 -14.37 -5.63
C GLU A 210 11.01 -14.59 -6.72
N THR A 211 10.96 -15.76 -7.33
CA THR A 211 11.80 -16.12 -8.47
C THR A 211 10.92 -16.31 -9.68
N TYR A 212 11.22 -15.59 -10.74
CA TYR A 212 10.56 -15.64 -12.02
C TYR A 212 11.49 -16.24 -13.08
N VAL A 213 10.92 -16.88 -14.09
CA VAL A 213 11.62 -17.33 -15.29
C VAL A 213 11.15 -16.54 -16.50
N ILE A 214 12.11 -16.07 -17.30
CA ILE A 214 11.84 -15.44 -18.59
C ILE A 214 11.63 -16.53 -19.64
N GLY A 215 10.51 -16.47 -20.35
CA GLY A 215 10.16 -17.40 -21.43
C GLY A 215 9.94 -16.67 -22.76
N ASP A 216 9.93 -17.44 -23.85
CA ASP A 216 9.47 -16.95 -25.15
C ASP A 216 7.93 -16.94 -25.19
N ALA A 217 7.32 -15.81 -25.54
CA ALA A 217 5.88 -15.66 -25.69
C ALA A 217 5.42 -15.66 -27.16
N GLY A 218 6.35 -15.77 -28.12
CA GLY A 218 6.09 -15.64 -29.56
C GLY A 218 6.20 -14.21 -30.06
N ASP A 219 6.30 -14.04 -31.39
CA ASP A 219 6.32 -12.75 -32.09
C ASP A 219 7.39 -11.75 -31.60
N GLY A 220 8.49 -12.25 -31.03
CA GLY A 220 9.57 -11.42 -30.46
C GLY A 220 9.25 -10.86 -29.07
N LEU A 221 8.14 -11.27 -28.46
CA LEU A 221 7.76 -10.93 -27.09
C LEU A 221 8.27 -11.99 -26.10
N LEU A 222 8.39 -11.57 -24.85
CA LEU A 222 8.82 -12.39 -23.73
C LEU A 222 7.68 -12.55 -22.71
N SER A 223 7.71 -13.66 -21.99
CA SER A 223 6.88 -13.90 -20.80
C SER A 223 7.74 -13.88 -19.54
N MET A 224 7.14 -13.56 -18.40
CA MET A 224 7.75 -13.70 -17.08
C MET A 224 6.79 -14.45 -16.17
N LYS A 225 7.17 -15.66 -15.79
CA LYS A 225 6.31 -16.56 -15.02
C LYS A 225 6.91 -16.78 -13.65
N LEU A 226 6.08 -16.67 -12.62
CA LEU A 226 6.50 -17.02 -11.27
C LEU A 226 6.87 -18.52 -11.21
N LEU A 227 8.09 -18.80 -10.76
CA LEU A 227 8.62 -20.15 -10.60
C LEU A 227 8.52 -20.62 -9.14
N ALA A 228 8.85 -19.74 -8.19
CA ALA A 228 8.82 -20.03 -6.76
C ALA A 228 8.71 -18.74 -5.94
N HIS A 229 8.21 -18.85 -4.70
CA HIS A 229 8.30 -17.82 -3.68
C HIS A 229 8.67 -18.42 -2.33
N SER A 230 9.16 -17.59 -1.40
CA SER A 230 9.48 -18.00 -0.02
C SER A 230 8.50 -17.48 1.04
N LEU A 231 7.40 -16.84 0.62
CA LEU A 231 6.36 -16.39 1.54
C LEU A 231 5.75 -17.60 2.30
N PRO A 232 5.75 -17.60 3.65
CA PRO A 232 5.26 -18.75 4.43
C PRO A 232 3.77 -19.05 4.27
N ASP A 233 3.41 -20.32 4.37
CA ASP A 233 2.00 -20.74 4.44
C ASP A 233 1.29 -20.11 5.66
N GLY A 234 0.01 -19.76 5.49
CA GLY A 234 -0.80 -19.14 6.55
C GLY A 234 -0.68 -17.62 6.65
N THR A 235 0.05 -16.96 5.75
CA THR A 235 -0.04 -15.50 5.55
C THR A 235 -1.23 -15.16 4.65
N GLU A 236 -2.44 -15.53 5.06
CA GLU A 236 -3.68 -15.35 4.27
C GLU A 236 -3.93 -13.88 3.88
N HIS A 237 -3.39 -12.94 4.64
CA HIS A 237 -3.47 -11.50 4.37
C HIS A 237 -2.60 -11.02 3.18
N ALA A 238 -1.81 -11.89 2.56
CA ALA A 238 -0.95 -11.58 1.42
C ALA A 238 -1.51 -12.07 0.08
N GLU A 239 -2.78 -12.50 0.05
CA GLU A 239 -3.44 -12.94 -1.19
C GLU A 239 -3.37 -11.85 -2.27
N GLY A 240 -2.88 -12.21 -3.45
CA GLY A 240 -2.65 -11.29 -4.57
C GLY A 240 -1.31 -10.54 -4.59
N MET A 241 -0.47 -10.67 -3.54
CA MET A 241 0.90 -10.12 -3.60
C MET A 241 1.85 -11.00 -4.39
N VAL A 242 1.66 -12.33 -4.30
CA VAL A 242 2.56 -13.29 -4.91
C VAL A 242 2.36 -13.31 -6.43
N GLY A 243 3.43 -13.09 -7.18
CA GLY A 243 3.39 -13.15 -8.65
C GLY A 243 2.83 -11.89 -9.31
N CYS A 244 2.73 -10.76 -8.59
CA CYS A 244 2.17 -9.52 -9.13
C CYS A 244 2.90 -9.00 -10.38
N PHE A 245 4.18 -9.34 -10.55
CA PHE A 245 4.97 -8.97 -11.72
C PHE A 245 4.91 -9.99 -12.87
N ALA A 246 4.14 -11.08 -12.74
CA ALA A 246 4.02 -12.03 -13.83
C ALA A 246 3.43 -11.36 -15.08
N ALA A 247 4.02 -11.65 -16.25
CA ALA A 247 3.62 -11.08 -17.52
C ALA A 247 3.50 -12.17 -18.59
N GLU A 248 2.40 -12.18 -19.34
CA GLU A 248 2.15 -13.20 -20.36
C GLU A 248 2.90 -12.92 -21.67
N ALA A 249 2.93 -11.66 -22.12
CA ALA A 249 3.60 -11.22 -23.34
C ALA A 249 3.96 -9.73 -23.28
N THR A 250 5.26 -9.41 -23.30
CA THR A 250 5.79 -8.04 -23.27
C THR A 250 7.19 -7.99 -23.88
N ASP A 251 7.56 -6.86 -24.44
CA ASP A 251 8.91 -6.59 -24.97
C ASP A 251 9.97 -6.49 -23.86
N CYS A 252 9.59 -6.04 -22.67
CA CYS A 252 10.49 -5.87 -21.53
C CYS A 252 9.85 -6.33 -20.21
N PRO A 253 9.83 -7.64 -19.92
CA PRO A 253 9.15 -8.18 -18.74
C PRO A 253 9.70 -7.70 -17.39
N ILE A 254 10.94 -7.22 -17.36
CA ILE A 254 11.59 -6.75 -16.14
C ILE A 254 11.35 -5.25 -15.87
N TYR A 255 10.75 -4.50 -16.81
CA TYR A 255 10.65 -3.04 -16.70
C TYR A 255 9.91 -2.61 -15.43
N GLU A 256 8.70 -3.13 -15.22
CA GLU A 256 7.88 -2.79 -14.05
C GLU A 256 8.60 -3.17 -12.76
N LEU A 257 9.16 -4.37 -12.70
CA LEU A 257 9.93 -4.86 -11.55
C LEU A 257 11.16 -3.98 -11.24
N TRP A 258 11.88 -3.51 -12.27
CA TRP A 258 13.04 -2.63 -12.12
C TRP A 258 12.66 -1.26 -11.56
N PHE A 259 11.52 -0.71 -11.98
CA PHE A 259 11.06 0.61 -11.57
C PHE A 259 10.33 0.59 -10.22
N GLU A 260 9.50 -0.43 -9.96
CA GLU A 260 8.72 -0.56 -8.73
C GLU A 260 9.51 -1.22 -7.60
N GLY A 261 10.11 -2.38 -7.86
CA GLY A 261 10.94 -3.11 -6.91
C GLY A 261 12.31 -2.44 -6.71
N GLY A 262 12.86 -1.84 -7.77
CA GLY A 262 14.15 -1.17 -7.72
C GLY A 262 15.33 -2.13 -7.93
N PRO A 263 16.42 -1.66 -8.57
CA PRO A 263 17.55 -2.52 -8.97
C PRO A 263 18.27 -3.19 -7.80
N HIS A 264 18.24 -2.56 -6.62
CA HIS A 264 18.83 -3.07 -5.38
C HIS A 264 18.12 -4.30 -4.81
N ARG A 265 16.88 -4.59 -5.23
CA ARG A 265 16.16 -5.80 -4.80
C ARG A 265 16.26 -6.96 -5.78
N LEU A 266 16.92 -6.76 -6.91
CA LEU A 266 16.90 -7.72 -8.01
C LEU A 266 18.20 -8.51 -8.08
N THR A 267 18.08 -9.81 -8.26
CA THR A 267 19.17 -10.69 -8.67
C THR A 267 18.79 -11.34 -9.99
N ILE A 268 19.63 -11.19 -11.01
CA ILE A 268 19.40 -11.78 -12.33
C ILE A 268 20.44 -12.85 -12.58
N VAL A 269 19.99 -14.03 -12.95
CA VAL A 269 20.82 -15.19 -13.27
C VAL A 269 20.65 -15.55 -14.73
N ARG A 270 21.76 -15.63 -15.46
CA ARG A 270 21.83 -16.08 -16.86
C ARG A 270 22.82 -17.22 -16.97
N ASP A 271 22.42 -18.31 -17.61
CA ASP A 271 23.26 -19.50 -17.79
C ASP A 271 23.87 -20.01 -16.47
N GLY A 272 23.10 -19.95 -15.39
CA GLY A 272 23.53 -20.36 -14.04
C GLY A 272 24.50 -19.39 -13.34
N ARG A 273 24.73 -18.19 -13.89
CA ARG A 273 25.62 -17.15 -13.31
C ARG A 273 24.85 -15.90 -12.96
N VAL A 274 25.14 -15.32 -11.80
CA VAL A 274 24.60 -14.01 -11.39
C VAL A 274 25.21 -12.93 -12.29
N VAL A 275 24.37 -12.25 -13.07
CA VAL A 275 24.75 -11.15 -13.99
C VAL A 275 24.31 -9.78 -13.50
N HIS A 276 23.40 -9.75 -12.52
CA HIS A 276 23.03 -8.57 -11.74
C HIS A 276 22.84 -8.99 -10.28
N ASN A 277 23.43 -8.26 -9.35
CA ASN A 277 23.30 -8.51 -7.92
C ASN A 277 22.95 -7.20 -7.22
N GLY A 278 21.65 -6.98 -7.02
CA GLY A 278 21.12 -5.83 -6.29
C GLY A 278 21.41 -5.89 -4.79
N GLY A 279 21.75 -7.06 -4.25
CA GLY A 279 21.88 -7.26 -2.81
C GLY A 279 20.68 -7.96 -2.17
N ALA A 280 19.76 -8.49 -2.97
CA ALA A 280 18.80 -9.50 -2.52
C ALA A 280 19.57 -10.68 -1.87
N ARG A 281 19.38 -10.86 -0.56
CA ARG A 281 20.03 -11.91 0.24
C ARG A 281 19.00 -12.78 0.94
#